data_AF-M6UTB2-F1
#
_entry.id   AF-M6UTB2-F1
#
_cell.length_a   1.000
_cell.length_b   1.000
_cell.length_c   1.000
_cell.angle_alpha   90.00
_cell.angle_beta   90.00
_cell.angle_gamma   90.00
#
_symmetry.space_group_name_H-M   'P 1'
#
loop_
_entity.id
_entity.type
_entity.pdbx_description
1 polymer ?
#
loop_
_entity_poly.entity_id
_entity_poly.type
_entity_poly.pdbx_seq_one_letter_code
_entity_poly.pdbx_strand_id
1 'polypeptide(L)'
;MKKIRKIFRKEKAKKSNELKVLKYFGGCFLLLFFLNCLPDRQLSENNLFLSLLSLPNDQNMELANDKSTRKARPKRKYDGVTFISVATGKRIQANPNRPNGWLRVNASKDTYFTRFNLYQDGGDPNCIKSGRIRVETSADPKYYWNWWAGGGGGNYAYYPKYNDGSNRLTILVLSGGCLKSGDKVAFGDHDTLGYGYDYYITNWGKGSWSEYLFLWTKVPLNPGPRELFTVVLSPTPPESKI
;
A
#
# COMPACT_ATOMS: atom_id res chain seq x y z
N MET A 1 5.98 2.80 57.17
CA MET A 1 4.87 2.32 56.29
C MET A 1 3.59 3.20 56.23
N LYS A 2 3.45 4.33 56.96
CA LYS A 2 2.23 5.17 56.89
C LYS A 2 2.21 6.26 55.79
N LYS A 3 3.37 6.73 55.29
CA LYS A 3 3.47 7.80 54.27
C LYS A 3 3.07 7.34 52.85
N ILE A 4 3.41 6.11 52.46
CA ILE A 4 3.18 5.57 51.11
C ILE A 4 1.67 5.39 50.83
N ARG A 5 0.87 4.97 51.82
CA ARG A 5 -0.60 4.83 51.68
C ARG A 5 -1.33 6.16 51.38
N LYS A 6 -0.81 7.30 51.83
CA LYS A 6 -1.41 8.62 51.55
C LYS A 6 -1.20 9.08 50.11
N ILE A 7 -0.04 8.76 49.52
CA ILE A 7 0.29 9.12 48.14
C ILE A 7 -0.61 8.35 47.15
N PHE A 8 -0.73 7.03 47.33
CA PHE A 8 -1.61 6.20 46.50
C PHE A 8 -3.11 6.57 46.60
N ARG A 9 -3.58 7.04 47.76
CA ARG A 9 -4.97 7.54 47.90
C ARG A 9 -5.18 8.86 47.15
N LYS A 10 -4.19 9.76 47.13
CA LYS A 10 -4.27 11.06 46.44
C LYS A 10 -4.25 10.89 44.91
N GLU A 11 -3.47 9.93 44.40
CA GLU A 11 -3.39 9.59 42.98
C GLU A 11 -4.69 8.95 42.45
N LYS A 12 -5.29 8.03 43.22
CA LYS A 12 -6.59 7.42 42.86
C LYS A 12 -7.75 8.43 42.84
N ALA A 13 -7.75 9.40 43.76
CA ALA A 13 -8.76 10.45 43.79
C ALA A 13 -8.65 11.40 42.57
N LYS A 14 -7.43 11.74 42.14
CA LYS A 14 -7.18 12.56 40.95
C LYS A 14 -7.63 11.86 39.65
N LYS A 15 -7.33 10.56 39.50
CA LYS A 15 -7.76 9.75 38.34
C LYS A 15 -9.28 9.57 38.24
N SER A 16 -9.98 9.53 39.38
CA SER A 16 -11.44 9.42 39.43
C SER A 16 -12.15 10.73 39.02
N ASN A 17 -11.60 11.89 39.38
CA ASN A 17 -12.16 13.19 38.97
C ASN A 17 -11.93 13.49 37.49
N GLU A 18 -10.76 13.17 36.92
CA GLU A 18 -10.49 13.31 35.47
C GLU A 18 -11.46 12.46 34.63
N LEU A 19 -11.77 11.23 35.08
CA LEU A 19 -12.72 10.35 34.40
C LEU A 19 -14.19 10.80 34.50
N LYS A 20 -14.53 11.61 35.52
CA LYS A 20 -15.86 12.22 35.67
C LYS A 20 -16.06 13.45 34.79
N VAL A 21 -15.02 14.25 34.57
CA VAL A 21 -15.08 15.42 33.67
C VAL A 21 -15.21 15.00 32.21
N LEU A 22 -14.61 13.88 31.81
CA LEU A 22 -14.71 13.36 30.43
C LEU A 22 -16.09 12.79 30.07
N LYS A 23 -16.92 12.42 31.06
CA LYS A 23 -18.28 11.88 30.82
C LYS A 23 -19.36 12.96 30.65
N TYR A 24 -19.04 14.24 30.82
CA TYR A 24 -20.02 15.33 30.83
C TYR A 24 -19.97 16.28 29.61
N PHE A 25 -19.16 15.98 28.58
CA PHE A 25 -18.93 16.90 27.44
C PHE A 25 -19.06 16.27 26.03
N GLY A 26 -19.94 15.28 25.86
CA GLY A 26 -20.11 14.60 24.56
C GLY A 26 -21.54 14.33 24.11
N GLY A 27 -22.52 15.07 24.64
CA GLY A 27 -23.94 14.88 24.35
C GLY A 27 -24.60 16.11 23.73
N CYS A 28 -24.12 16.59 22.58
CA CYS A 28 -24.86 17.56 21.75
C CYS A 28 -24.32 17.77 20.32
N PHE A 29 -23.91 16.72 19.61
CA PHE A 29 -23.48 16.86 18.20
C PHE A 29 -23.99 15.72 17.30
N LEU A 30 -25.26 15.33 17.48
CA LEU A 30 -25.86 14.22 16.75
C LEU A 30 -27.14 14.59 15.98
N LEU A 31 -27.35 15.88 15.64
CA LEU A 31 -28.63 16.32 15.05
C LEU A 31 -28.58 17.37 13.92
N LEU A 32 -27.48 17.53 13.15
CA LEU A 32 -27.46 18.50 12.04
C LEU A 32 -26.71 18.07 10.75
N PHE A 33 -26.71 16.80 10.36
CA PHE A 33 -26.17 16.40 9.04
C PHE A 33 -27.09 15.46 8.25
N PHE A 34 -28.40 15.57 8.45
CA PHE A 34 -29.36 15.13 7.44
C PHE A 34 -29.92 16.37 6.77
N LEU A 35 -29.42 16.64 5.56
CA LEU A 35 -30.07 17.29 4.40
C LEU A 35 -29.04 18.09 3.59
N ASN A 36 -29.05 17.80 2.29
CA ASN A 36 -28.44 18.54 1.17
C ASN A 36 -27.00 18.16 0.79
N CYS A 37 -26.91 17.14 -0.08
CA CYS A 37 -26.15 17.24 -1.33
C CYS A 37 -26.71 16.20 -2.31
N LEU A 38 -27.65 16.63 -3.18
CA LEU A 38 -27.87 15.96 -4.47
C LEU A 38 -26.57 16.04 -5.28
N PRO A 39 -26.25 15.03 -6.11
CA PRO A 39 -25.16 15.15 -7.05
C PRO A 39 -25.56 16.14 -8.15
N ASP A 40 -24.76 17.21 -8.28
CA ASP A 40 -24.84 18.13 -9.41
C ASP A 40 -24.56 17.36 -10.71
N ARG A 41 -25.46 17.58 -11.67
CA ARG A 41 -25.44 17.00 -13.00
C ARG A 41 -24.46 17.82 -13.85
N GLN A 42 -23.19 17.40 -13.95
CA GLN A 42 -22.31 17.94 -14.98
C GLN A 42 -22.63 17.32 -16.34
N LEU A 43 -23.38 18.09 -17.14
CA LEU A 43 -23.47 18.00 -18.59
C LEU A 43 -22.15 18.44 -19.22
N SER A 44 -21.51 17.56 -20.00
CA SER A 44 -21.27 17.75 -21.45
C SER A 44 -20.11 16.89 -21.95
N GLU A 45 -20.39 15.79 -22.65
CA GLU A 45 -19.50 15.23 -23.67
C GLU A 45 -20.36 14.55 -24.76
N ASN A 46 -21.20 15.32 -25.46
CA ASN A 46 -21.95 14.81 -26.63
C ASN A 46 -21.49 15.42 -27.96
N ASN A 47 -20.38 16.16 -28.00
CA ASN A 47 -19.93 16.82 -29.23
C ASN A 47 -18.88 16.05 -30.02
N LEU A 48 -18.36 14.92 -29.51
CA LEU A 48 -17.42 14.10 -30.28
C LEU A 48 -18.13 13.10 -31.22
N PHE A 49 -19.31 12.59 -30.82
CA PHE A 49 -20.03 11.57 -31.58
C PHE A 49 -20.76 12.10 -32.81
N LEU A 50 -21.04 13.40 -32.88
CA LEU A 50 -21.73 14.02 -34.01
C LEU A 50 -20.80 14.48 -35.14
N SER A 51 -19.48 14.52 -34.91
CA SER A 51 -18.49 14.81 -35.97
C SER A 51 -18.11 13.58 -36.80
N LEU A 52 -18.56 12.37 -36.42
CA LEU A 52 -18.30 11.12 -37.15
C LEU A 52 -19.37 10.76 -38.18
N LEU A 53 -20.46 11.53 -38.25
CA LEU A 53 -21.60 11.26 -39.16
C LEU A 53 -21.55 12.07 -40.47
N SER A 54 -20.46 12.78 -40.75
CA SER A 54 -20.29 13.61 -41.95
C SER A 54 -19.11 13.18 -42.82
N LEU A 55 -18.97 11.89 -43.08
CA LEU A 55 -18.06 11.39 -44.12
C LEU A 55 -18.86 10.70 -45.23
N PRO A 56 -18.58 11.00 -46.51
CA PRO A 56 -19.26 10.38 -47.62
C PRO A 56 -18.89 8.89 -47.70
N ASN A 57 -19.91 8.08 -47.96
CA ASN A 57 -19.76 6.66 -48.27
C ASN A 57 -18.91 6.49 -49.53
N ASP A 58 -18.16 5.39 -49.58
CA ASP A 58 -17.32 4.90 -50.68
C ASP A 58 -15.85 5.33 -50.65
N GLN A 59 -15.05 4.52 -49.96
CA GLN A 59 -13.78 3.98 -50.47
C GLN A 59 -13.34 2.80 -49.60
N ASN A 60 -13.08 1.66 -50.24
CA ASN A 60 -12.50 0.46 -49.63
C ASN A 60 -11.16 0.82 -48.96
N MET A 61 -11.17 1.02 -47.64
CA MET A 61 -9.97 1.23 -46.87
C MET A 61 -9.47 -0.13 -46.41
N GLU A 62 -8.52 -0.68 -47.17
CA GLU A 62 -7.67 -1.77 -46.74
C GLU A 62 -7.12 -1.40 -45.35
N LEU A 63 -7.50 -2.18 -44.34
CA LEU A 63 -7.01 -2.03 -42.98
C LEU A 63 -5.53 -2.40 -42.97
N ALA A 64 -4.69 -1.42 -43.31
CA ALA A 64 -3.27 -1.47 -43.04
C ALA A 64 -3.14 -1.73 -41.55
N ASN A 65 -2.71 -2.95 -41.23
CA ASN A 65 -2.47 -3.44 -39.89
C ASN A 65 -1.30 -2.64 -39.32
N ASP A 66 -1.60 -1.45 -38.78
CA ASP A 66 -0.64 -0.66 -38.03
C ASP A 66 -0.36 -1.41 -36.73
N LYS A 67 0.58 -2.36 -36.83
CA LYS A 67 1.38 -2.82 -35.69
C LYS A 67 2.21 -1.62 -35.25
N SER A 68 1.56 -0.65 -34.62
CA SER A 68 2.18 0.27 -33.68
C SER A 68 2.71 -0.60 -32.55
N THR A 69 3.90 -1.14 -32.78
CA THR A 69 4.71 -1.78 -31.78
C THR A 69 5.08 -0.68 -30.81
N ARG A 70 4.21 -0.41 -29.83
CA ARG A 70 4.61 0.23 -28.59
C ARG A 70 5.77 -0.63 -28.10
N LYS A 71 7.01 -0.17 -28.35
CA LYS A 71 8.21 -0.83 -27.85
C LYS A 71 7.97 -1.04 -26.36
N ALA A 72 7.82 -2.30 -25.97
CA ALA A 72 7.66 -2.64 -24.57
C ALA A 72 8.85 -2.05 -23.84
N ARG A 73 8.59 -1.27 -22.78
CA ARG A 73 9.66 -0.66 -22.00
C ARG A 73 10.60 -1.78 -21.55
N PRO A 74 11.92 -1.63 -21.70
CA PRO A 74 12.87 -2.62 -21.20
C PRO A 74 12.59 -2.90 -19.73
N LYS A 75 12.41 -4.17 -19.40
CA LYS A 75 12.13 -4.60 -18.03
C LYS A 75 13.40 -4.41 -17.19
N ARG A 76 13.25 -3.71 -16.06
CA ARG A 76 14.33 -3.49 -15.09
C ARG A 76 14.55 -4.74 -14.23
N LYS A 77 15.72 -4.83 -13.61
CA LYS A 77 16.10 -5.93 -12.70
C LYS A 77 15.08 -6.19 -11.59
N TYR A 78 14.49 -5.13 -11.03
CA TYR A 78 13.52 -5.21 -9.94
C TYR A 78 12.07 -4.95 -10.38
N ASP A 79 11.77 -5.16 -11.67
CA ASP A 79 10.39 -5.23 -12.16
C ASP A 79 9.83 -6.65 -11.96
N GLY A 80 8.61 -6.73 -11.45
CA GLY A 80 7.90 -7.98 -11.22
C GLY A 80 8.42 -8.82 -10.05
N VAL A 81 8.91 -8.18 -8.99
CA VAL A 81 9.33 -8.84 -7.76
C VAL A 81 8.13 -9.36 -6.98
N THR A 82 8.26 -10.56 -6.42
CA THR A 82 7.25 -11.19 -5.58
C THR A 82 7.76 -11.31 -4.14
N PHE A 83 6.86 -11.16 -3.17
CA PHE A 83 7.16 -11.25 -1.74
C PHE A 83 6.38 -12.37 -1.09
N ILE A 84 7.08 -13.34 -0.49
CA ILE A 84 6.49 -14.50 0.19
C ILE A 84 6.61 -14.30 1.70
N SER A 85 5.49 -14.26 2.41
CA SER A 85 5.51 -14.10 3.86
C SER A 85 6.15 -15.30 4.54
N VAL A 86 7.13 -15.03 5.40
CA VAL A 86 7.83 -16.08 6.18
C VAL A 86 6.84 -16.82 7.10
N ALA A 87 5.85 -16.13 7.66
CA ALA A 87 4.86 -16.73 8.55
C ALA A 87 3.86 -17.69 7.87
N THR A 88 3.58 -17.52 6.58
CA THR A 88 2.46 -18.24 5.92
C THR A 88 2.84 -18.97 4.65
N GLY A 89 3.99 -18.66 4.05
CA GLY A 89 4.38 -19.17 2.72
C GLY A 89 3.53 -18.61 1.57
N LYS A 90 2.59 -17.69 1.84
CA LYS A 90 1.74 -17.06 0.83
C LYS A 90 2.36 -15.75 0.33
N ARG A 91 2.02 -15.39 -0.90
CA ARG A 91 2.48 -14.17 -1.56
C ARG A 91 1.61 -12.98 -1.19
N ILE A 92 2.24 -11.82 -1.11
CA ILE A 92 1.54 -10.54 -1.18
C ILE A 92 0.89 -10.41 -2.55
N GLN A 93 -0.37 -9.96 -2.62
CA GLN A 93 -1.06 -9.63 -3.86
C GLN A 93 -1.87 -8.34 -3.74
N ALA A 94 -1.92 -7.60 -4.86
CA ALA A 94 -2.90 -6.57 -5.11
C ALA A 94 -4.29 -7.18 -5.35
N ASN A 95 -5.34 -6.38 -5.21
CA ASN A 95 -6.70 -6.84 -5.45
C ASN A 95 -7.00 -6.97 -6.96
N PRO A 96 -7.30 -8.17 -7.48
CA PRO A 96 -7.49 -8.37 -8.92
C PRO A 96 -8.68 -7.63 -9.54
N ASN A 97 -9.65 -7.24 -8.71
CA ASN A 97 -10.89 -6.62 -9.17
C ASN A 97 -10.89 -5.09 -8.99
N ARG A 98 -9.94 -4.54 -8.21
CA ARG A 98 -9.89 -3.12 -7.85
C ARG A 98 -8.44 -2.68 -7.62
N PRO A 99 -7.86 -1.82 -8.47
CA PRO A 99 -6.47 -1.37 -8.34
C PRO A 99 -6.14 -0.72 -6.99
N ASN A 100 -7.11 -0.04 -6.37
CA ASN A 100 -6.99 0.58 -5.05
C ASN A 100 -7.53 -0.29 -3.89
N GLY A 101 -7.74 -1.58 -4.13
CA GLY A 101 -8.15 -2.52 -3.08
C GLY A 101 -7.01 -2.86 -2.13
N TRP A 102 -7.37 -3.30 -0.92
CA TRP A 102 -6.41 -3.68 0.11
C TRP A 102 -5.43 -4.78 -0.34
N LEU A 103 -4.17 -4.64 0.05
CA LEU A 103 -3.15 -5.65 -0.15
C LEU A 103 -3.35 -6.82 0.83
N ARG A 104 -3.15 -8.04 0.33
CA ARG A 104 -3.31 -9.27 1.10
C ARG A 104 -2.17 -10.24 0.88
N VAL A 105 -1.94 -11.11 1.85
CA VAL A 105 -0.92 -12.15 1.91
C VAL A 105 -1.59 -13.52 1.83
N ASN A 106 -2.29 -13.76 0.74
CA ASN A 106 -3.17 -14.93 0.60
C ASN A 106 -3.01 -15.69 -0.73
N ALA A 107 -2.11 -15.25 -1.61
CA ALA A 107 -1.89 -15.91 -2.90
C ALA A 107 -0.94 -17.11 -2.76
N SER A 108 -1.40 -18.30 -3.17
CA SER A 108 -0.58 -19.52 -3.21
C SER A 108 0.23 -19.66 -4.50
N LYS A 109 -0.21 -19.04 -5.59
CA LYS A 109 0.43 -19.07 -6.92
C LYS A 109 1.03 -17.70 -7.27
N ASP A 110 2.06 -17.71 -8.09
CA ASP A 110 2.57 -16.47 -8.70
C ASP A 110 1.63 -16.04 -9.85
N THR A 111 1.16 -14.80 -9.79
CA THR A 111 0.28 -14.19 -10.79
C THR A 111 0.76 -12.78 -11.10
N TYR A 112 0.13 -12.11 -12.06
CA TYR A 112 0.48 -10.72 -12.34
C TYR A 112 0.18 -9.78 -11.16
N PHE A 113 -0.81 -10.11 -10.31
CA PHE A 113 -1.19 -9.34 -9.13
C PHE A 113 -0.28 -9.59 -7.91
N THR A 114 0.55 -10.64 -7.93
CA THR A 114 1.56 -10.90 -6.88
C THR A 114 2.90 -10.23 -7.14
N ARG A 115 3.00 -9.48 -8.25
CA ARG A 115 4.23 -8.89 -8.76
C ARG A 115 4.23 -7.38 -8.54
N PHE A 116 5.38 -6.86 -8.15
CA PHE A 116 5.60 -5.47 -7.82
C PHE A 116 6.89 -4.95 -8.46
N ASN A 117 6.89 -3.69 -8.90
CA ASN A 117 8.09 -3.04 -9.40
C ASN A 117 8.72 -2.20 -8.30
N LEU A 118 10.01 -2.41 -8.04
CA LEU A 118 10.75 -1.70 -6.98
C LEU A 118 11.72 -0.69 -7.59
N TYR A 119 11.82 0.48 -6.96
CA TYR A 119 12.81 1.49 -7.31
C TYR A 119 13.09 2.44 -6.15
N GLN A 120 14.32 2.94 -6.07
CA GLN A 120 14.75 3.96 -5.12
C GLN A 120 15.04 5.26 -5.87
N ASP A 121 14.44 6.36 -5.43
CA ASP A 121 14.65 7.67 -6.06
C ASP A 121 16.11 8.10 -5.88
N GLY A 122 16.79 8.42 -6.98
CA GLY A 122 18.21 8.80 -6.99
C GLY A 122 19.20 7.66 -6.69
N GLY A 123 18.74 6.41 -6.56
CA GLY A 123 19.59 5.24 -6.30
C GLY A 123 20.05 4.51 -7.57
N ASP A 124 20.97 3.56 -7.39
CA ASP A 124 21.38 2.64 -8.47
C ASP A 124 20.18 1.72 -8.85
N PRO A 125 19.66 1.79 -10.09
CA PRO A 125 18.53 0.97 -10.51
C PRO A 125 18.83 -0.54 -10.51
N ASN A 126 20.11 -0.94 -10.47
CA ASN A 126 20.55 -2.33 -10.45
C ASN A 126 20.92 -2.83 -9.04
N CYS A 127 20.83 -1.98 -8.02
CA CYS A 127 21.14 -2.33 -6.64
C CYS A 127 20.18 -1.65 -5.65
N ILE A 128 19.08 -2.33 -5.32
CA ILE A 128 18.21 -1.91 -4.21
C ILE A 128 18.88 -2.27 -2.88
N LYS A 129 19.06 -1.31 -1.98
CA LYS A 129 19.59 -1.51 -0.62
C LYS A 129 18.55 -1.11 0.42
N SER A 130 18.84 -1.38 1.71
CA SER A 130 18.04 -0.86 2.82
C SER A 130 17.89 0.66 2.72
N GLY A 131 16.67 1.17 2.92
CA GLY A 131 16.37 2.60 2.83
C GLY A 131 14.99 2.89 2.27
N ARG A 132 14.75 4.14 1.86
CA ARG A 132 13.51 4.58 1.20
C ARG A 132 13.29 3.78 -0.07
N ILE A 133 12.04 3.40 -0.34
CA ILE A 133 11.67 2.58 -1.49
C ILE A 133 10.31 2.99 -2.03
N ARG A 134 10.10 2.84 -3.33
CA ARG A 134 8.78 2.88 -3.96
C ARG A 134 8.41 1.49 -4.46
N VAL A 135 7.19 1.08 -4.14
CA VAL A 135 6.64 -0.24 -4.52
C VAL A 135 5.40 0.00 -5.35
N GLU A 136 5.49 -0.29 -6.64
CA GLU A 136 4.40 -0.19 -7.62
C GLU A 136 3.78 -1.56 -7.86
N THR A 137 2.48 -1.64 -8.08
CA THR A 137 1.90 -2.89 -8.58
C THR A 137 2.33 -3.10 -10.03
N SER A 138 2.75 -4.32 -10.38
CA SER A 138 2.98 -4.62 -11.80
C SER A 138 1.65 -4.62 -12.56
N ALA A 139 0.57 -5.11 -11.93
CA ALA A 139 -0.75 -5.21 -12.54
C ALA A 139 -1.36 -3.87 -12.98
N ASP A 140 -1.17 -2.83 -12.17
CA ASP A 140 -1.77 -1.52 -12.37
C ASP A 140 -0.67 -0.44 -12.24
N PRO A 141 0.09 -0.15 -13.31
CA PRO A 141 1.13 0.87 -13.28
C PRO A 141 0.59 2.20 -12.75
N LYS A 142 1.44 2.96 -12.04
CA LYS A 142 1.09 4.18 -11.28
C LYS A 142 0.33 3.95 -9.98
N TYR A 143 -0.02 2.71 -9.61
CA TYR A 143 -0.55 2.43 -8.28
C TYR A 143 0.59 1.99 -7.35
N TYR A 144 0.83 2.80 -6.32
CA TYR A 144 1.94 2.61 -5.38
C TYR A 144 1.44 2.27 -3.99
N TRP A 145 2.20 1.46 -3.25
CA TRP A 145 1.86 1.12 -1.88
C TRP A 145 1.73 2.36 -1.00
N ASN A 146 0.60 2.43 -0.30
CA ASN A 146 0.27 3.44 0.68
C ASN A 146 -0.59 2.79 1.78
N TRP A 147 -0.86 3.49 2.87
CA TRP A 147 -1.67 2.99 3.97
C TRP A 147 -2.81 3.94 4.29
N TRP A 148 -3.89 3.40 4.84
CA TRP A 148 -5.13 4.13 5.08
C TRP A 148 -5.17 4.74 6.48
N ALA A 149 -5.50 6.03 6.56
CA ALA A 149 -5.56 6.79 7.80
C ALA A 149 -6.95 7.41 8.08
N GLY A 150 -8.00 6.92 7.41
CA GLY A 150 -9.35 7.51 7.48
C GLY A 150 -10.28 6.86 8.51
N GLY A 151 -9.75 6.04 9.42
CA GLY A 151 -10.53 5.37 10.46
C GLY A 151 -11.24 4.08 10.02
N GLY A 152 -12.10 3.56 10.91
CA GLY A 152 -12.77 2.27 10.75
C GLY A 152 -11.83 1.07 10.95
N GLY A 153 -12.32 -0.13 10.62
CA GLY A 153 -11.56 -1.37 10.80
C GLY A 153 -10.30 -1.51 9.92
N GLY A 154 -10.19 -0.70 8.87
CA GLY A 154 -9.06 -0.70 7.94
C GLY A 154 -7.99 0.34 8.25
N ASN A 155 -8.08 1.03 9.40
CA ASN A 155 -7.05 1.99 9.77
C ASN A 155 -5.69 1.30 9.84
N TYR A 156 -4.68 1.88 9.18
CA TYR A 156 -3.33 1.33 8.96
C TYR A 156 -3.22 0.18 7.95
N ALA A 157 -4.30 -0.23 7.29
CA ALA A 157 -4.24 -1.23 6.23
C ALA A 157 -3.58 -0.67 4.97
N TYR A 158 -2.79 -1.49 4.30
CA TYR A 158 -2.12 -1.13 3.05
C TYR A 158 -2.98 -1.36 1.83
N TYR A 159 -2.91 -0.43 0.88
CA TYR A 159 -3.54 -0.50 -0.43
C TYR A 159 -2.68 0.25 -1.45
N PRO A 160 -2.78 -0.09 -2.75
CA PRO A 160 -2.17 0.73 -3.78
C PRO A 160 -2.99 2.01 -4.01
N LYS A 161 -2.33 3.15 -4.17
CA LYS A 161 -2.98 4.43 -4.45
C LYS A 161 -2.40 5.05 -5.73
N TYR A 162 -3.30 5.51 -6.58
CA TYR A 162 -2.95 6.06 -7.89
C TYR A 162 -2.10 7.33 -7.76
N ASN A 163 -0.93 7.33 -8.40
CA ASN A 163 0.07 8.40 -8.38
C ASN A 163 0.52 8.86 -6.97
N ASP A 164 0.22 8.09 -5.93
CA ASP A 164 0.48 8.52 -4.55
C ASP A 164 0.92 7.36 -3.67
N GLY A 165 2.18 6.99 -3.79
CA GLY A 165 2.83 6.06 -2.87
C GLY A 165 3.30 6.76 -1.61
N SER A 166 3.38 6.03 -0.50
CA SER A 166 3.96 6.57 0.73
C SER A 166 5.37 7.09 0.46
N ASN A 167 5.61 8.34 0.87
CA ASN A 167 6.92 8.99 0.81
C ASN A 167 7.85 8.55 1.95
N ARG A 168 7.33 7.76 2.90
CA ARG A 168 8.08 7.27 4.06
C ARG A 168 8.26 5.75 4.08
N LEU A 169 7.76 5.05 3.06
CA LEU A 169 8.00 3.62 2.91
C LEU A 169 9.51 3.32 2.81
N THR A 170 9.93 2.31 3.56
CA THR A 170 11.29 1.80 3.62
C THR A 170 11.32 0.30 3.44
N ILE A 171 12.43 -0.20 2.91
CA ILE A 171 12.78 -1.60 2.89
C ILE A 171 14.02 -1.80 3.76
N LEU A 172 14.02 -2.85 4.58
CA LEU A 172 15.17 -3.37 5.29
C LEU A 172 15.61 -4.66 4.60
N VAL A 173 16.77 -4.64 3.95
CA VAL A 173 17.38 -5.81 3.31
C VAL A 173 18.31 -6.48 4.31
N LEU A 174 17.92 -7.64 4.84
CA LEU A 174 18.62 -8.29 5.95
C LEU A 174 20.02 -8.82 5.56
N SER A 175 20.26 -9.06 4.26
CA SER A 175 21.58 -9.45 3.76
C SER A 175 22.61 -8.31 3.77
N GLY A 176 22.17 -7.06 3.95
CA GLY A 176 23.01 -5.87 4.01
C GLY A 176 23.54 -5.36 2.66
N GLY A 177 23.41 -6.15 1.59
CA GLY A 177 23.87 -5.82 0.24
C GLY A 177 22.76 -5.35 -0.70
N CYS A 178 23.04 -5.38 -2.00
CA CYS A 178 22.00 -5.26 -3.02
C CYS A 178 21.02 -6.43 -2.89
N LEU A 179 19.73 -6.13 -2.96
CA LEU A 179 18.65 -7.10 -2.87
C LEU A 179 18.79 -8.18 -3.95
N LYS A 180 18.69 -9.44 -3.54
CA LYS A 180 18.73 -10.64 -4.40
C LYS A 180 17.52 -11.53 -4.17
N SER A 181 17.25 -12.41 -5.13
CA SER A 181 16.23 -13.46 -4.95
C SER A 181 16.68 -14.39 -3.81
N GLY A 182 15.76 -14.75 -2.92
CA GLY A 182 16.02 -15.52 -1.70
C GLY A 182 16.29 -14.66 -0.46
N ASP A 183 16.60 -13.36 -0.62
CA ASP A 183 16.81 -12.48 0.52
C ASP A 183 15.53 -12.32 1.36
N LYS A 184 15.71 -12.10 2.66
CA LYS A 184 14.64 -11.68 3.55
C LYS A 184 14.62 -10.17 3.67
N VAL A 185 13.42 -9.60 3.62
CA VAL A 185 13.19 -8.18 3.81
C VAL A 185 12.09 -7.93 4.82
N ALA A 186 12.16 -6.79 5.50
CA ALA A 186 11.02 -6.18 6.18
C ALA A 186 10.70 -4.85 5.52
N PHE A 187 9.43 -4.47 5.50
CA PHE A 187 9.03 -3.14 5.10
C PHE A 187 8.64 -2.34 6.33
N GLY A 188 8.95 -1.04 6.33
CA GLY A 188 8.56 -0.13 7.40
C GLY A 188 8.05 1.19 6.84
N ASP A 189 7.19 1.85 7.58
CA ASP A 189 6.66 3.16 7.23
C ASP A 189 6.34 3.96 8.49
N HIS A 190 5.99 5.22 8.31
CA HIS A 190 5.74 6.15 9.40
C HIS A 190 4.26 6.41 9.57
N ASP A 191 3.76 6.23 10.78
CA ASP A 191 2.44 6.68 11.19
C ASP A 191 2.39 8.21 11.23
N THR A 192 1.55 8.82 10.40
CA THR A 192 1.32 10.27 10.38
C THR A 192 0.15 10.71 11.26
N LEU A 193 -0.52 9.79 11.95
CA LEU A 193 -1.55 10.06 12.94
C LEU A 193 -0.93 10.33 14.33
N GLY A 194 -1.32 11.42 14.98
CA GLY A 194 -0.92 11.73 16.36
C GLY A 194 0.59 11.97 16.54
N TYR A 195 1.22 11.31 17.52
CA TYR A 195 2.63 11.51 17.88
C TYR A 195 3.62 10.97 16.84
N GLY A 196 3.16 10.09 15.93
CA GLY A 196 3.91 9.50 14.83
C GLY A 196 5.08 8.59 15.24
N TYR A 197 5.00 7.31 14.89
CA TYR A 197 6.07 6.35 15.08
C TYR A 197 6.35 5.58 13.79
N ASP A 198 7.56 5.05 13.68
CA ASP A 198 7.90 4.10 12.64
C ASP A 198 7.44 2.69 13.04
N TYR A 199 6.88 1.98 12.07
CA TYR A 199 6.33 0.65 12.24
C TYR A 199 6.73 -0.23 11.07
N TYR A 200 6.96 -1.51 11.34
CA TYR A 200 7.01 -2.53 10.31
C TYR A 200 5.60 -2.85 9.79
N ILE A 201 5.55 -3.22 8.50
CA ILE A 201 4.36 -3.77 7.86
C ILE A 201 4.21 -5.23 8.26
N THR A 202 3.06 -5.57 8.80
CA THR A 202 2.71 -6.87 9.36
C THR A 202 1.67 -7.58 8.49
N ASN A 203 1.88 -8.86 8.20
CA ASN A 203 0.83 -9.79 7.77
C ASN A 203 -0.11 -10.09 8.95
N TRP A 204 -1.29 -9.45 8.96
CA TRP A 204 -2.25 -9.53 10.05
C TRP A 204 -2.77 -10.96 10.27
N GLY A 205 -2.80 -11.41 11.52
CA GLY A 205 -2.98 -12.83 11.83
C GLY A 205 -4.35 -13.28 12.29
N LYS A 206 -5.33 -12.37 12.45
CA LYS A 206 -6.59 -12.70 13.14
C LYS A 206 -7.78 -11.88 12.68
N GLY A 207 -8.98 -12.43 12.90
CA GLY A 207 -10.26 -11.76 12.64
C GLY A 207 -10.56 -11.57 11.16
N SER A 208 -11.52 -10.70 10.86
CA SER A 208 -11.97 -10.40 9.48
C SER A 208 -10.89 -9.74 8.60
N TRP A 209 -9.82 -9.23 9.22
CA TRP A 209 -8.65 -8.65 8.56
C TRP A 209 -7.47 -9.62 8.48
N SER A 210 -7.68 -10.91 8.76
CA SER A 210 -6.63 -11.91 8.59
C SER A 210 -6.07 -11.88 7.17
N GLU A 211 -4.75 -12.00 7.06
CA GLU A 211 -3.97 -11.97 5.82
C GLU A 211 -3.88 -10.59 5.15
N TYR A 212 -4.39 -9.51 5.72
CA TYR A 212 -4.17 -8.17 5.18
C TYR A 212 -2.82 -7.60 5.67
N LEU A 213 -2.23 -6.69 4.89
CA LEU A 213 -1.04 -5.95 5.30
C LEU A 213 -1.41 -4.72 6.12
N PHE A 214 -0.77 -4.56 7.28
CA PHE A 214 -1.03 -3.44 8.20
C PHE A 214 0.27 -2.80 8.68
N LEU A 215 0.28 -1.49 8.86
CA LEU A 215 1.32 -0.76 9.60
C LEU A 215 1.11 -0.99 11.10
N TRP A 216 1.96 -1.75 11.80
CA TRP A 216 1.61 -2.18 13.17
C TRP A 216 2.74 -2.44 14.17
N THR A 217 3.81 -3.14 13.78
CA THR A 217 4.85 -3.55 14.74
C THR A 217 5.89 -2.44 14.93
N LYS A 218 5.95 -1.83 16.12
CA LYS A 218 6.73 -0.61 16.36
C LYS A 218 8.25 -0.83 16.22
N VAL A 219 8.95 0.07 15.54
CA VAL A 219 10.42 0.15 15.50
C VAL A 219 10.92 0.73 16.84
N PRO A 220 12.01 0.20 17.47
CA PRO A 220 13.04 -0.68 16.91
C PRO A 220 12.88 -2.17 17.25
N LEU A 221 11.68 -2.69 17.50
CA LEU A 221 11.52 -4.13 17.72
C LEU A 221 12.02 -4.90 16.50
N ASN A 222 12.71 -6.03 16.69
CA ASN A 222 13.13 -6.85 15.56
C ASN A 222 11.89 -7.39 14.81
N PRO A 223 11.88 -7.34 13.46
CA PRO A 223 10.75 -7.85 12.68
C PRO A 223 10.60 -9.36 12.90
N GLY A 224 9.39 -9.80 13.23
CA GLY A 224 9.06 -11.21 13.40
C GLY A 224 8.69 -11.88 12.07
N PRO A 225 8.32 -13.17 12.10
CA PRO A 225 7.94 -13.91 10.89
C PRO A 225 6.79 -13.28 10.08
N ARG A 226 5.92 -12.47 10.73
CA ARG A 226 4.81 -11.79 10.06
C ARG A 226 5.20 -10.47 9.40
N GLU A 227 6.34 -9.89 9.80
CA GLU A 227 6.94 -8.69 9.23
C GLU A 227 8.00 -9.01 8.17
N LEU A 228 8.43 -10.27 8.10
CA LEU A 228 9.46 -10.73 7.17
C LEU A 228 8.87 -11.38 5.91
N PHE A 229 9.47 -11.04 4.78
CA PHE A 229 9.12 -11.57 3.47
C PHE A 229 10.36 -12.05 2.73
N THR A 230 10.30 -13.25 2.16
CA THR A 230 11.31 -13.75 1.21
C THR A 230 11.05 -13.13 -0.15
N VAL A 231 12.08 -12.56 -0.75
CA VAL A 231 12.04 -11.92 -2.06
C VAL A 231 12.26 -12.95 -3.16
N VAL A 232 11.46 -12.89 -4.21
CA VAL A 232 11.69 -13.63 -5.45
C VAL A 232 11.75 -12.63 -6.59
N LEU A 233 12.93 -12.48 -7.20
CA LEU A 233 13.08 -11.63 -8.37
C LEU A 233 12.49 -12.37 -9.58
N SER A 234 11.70 -11.68 -10.39
CA SER A 234 11.36 -12.23 -11.70
C SER A 234 12.63 -12.37 -12.54
N PRO A 235 12.77 -13.42 -13.37
CA PRO A 235 13.94 -13.57 -14.22
C PRO A 235 14.15 -12.30 -15.05
N THR A 236 15.34 -11.72 -14.97
CA THR A 236 15.76 -10.61 -15.82
C THR A 236 15.59 -11.05 -17.28
N PRO A 237 15.08 -10.22 -18.21
CA PRO A 237 15.26 -10.53 -19.61
C PRO A 237 16.76 -10.68 -19.87
N PRO A 238 17.19 -11.61 -20.74
CA PRO A 238 18.57 -11.59 -21.21
C PRO A 238 18.87 -10.19 -21.77
N GLU A 239 20.05 -9.65 -21.45
CA GLU A 239 20.54 -8.44 -22.08
C GLU A 239 20.41 -8.62 -23.60
N SER A 240 19.76 -7.66 -24.27
CA SER A 240 19.77 -7.62 -25.72
C SER A 240 21.22 -7.44 -26.13
N LYS A 241 21.85 -8.51 -26.61
CA LYS A 241 23.13 -8.39 -27.32
C LYS A 241 22.88 -7.45 -28.50
N ILE A 242 23.53 -6.29 -28.45
CA ILE A 242 23.63 -5.34 -29.56
C ILE A 242 24.56 -5.95 -30.59
#